data_AF-A0A2U1Q6M6-F1
#
_entry.id   AF-A0A2U1Q6M6-F1
#
_cell.length_a   1.000
_cell.length_b   1.000
_cell.length_c   1.000
_cell.angle_alpha   90.00
_cell.angle_beta   90.00
_cell.angle_gamma   90.00
#
_symmetry.space_group_name_H-M   'P 1'
#
loop_
_entity.id
_entity.type
_entity.pdbx_description
1 polymer ?
#
loop_
_entity_poly.entity_id
_entity_poly.type
_entity_poly.pdbx_seq_one_letter_code
_entity_poly.pdbx_strand_id
1 'polypeptide(L)'
;MRKYLYSFEFPTDPTWKATSHIYHQNTRYMHSRQTELVLSDTGWHCSFCFKHISEFVDKMKAYSHADRVKNKDHLDHKKIQEKICNGDDLYDMLPEEYTFKDLIGKMGSVPRSASAVHLPTYLIENAEKFKFLLPGGCLRPPE
;
A
#
# COMPACT_ATOMS: atom_id res chain seq x y z
N MET A 1 -0.03 12.37 -5.11
CA MET A 1 -0.80 11.16 -4.79
C MET A 1 -0.51 10.72 -3.36
N ARG A 2 -1.55 10.47 -2.57
CA ARG A 2 -1.43 9.92 -1.21
C ARG A 2 -1.12 8.43 -1.26
N LYS A 3 -0.37 7.89 -0.30
CA LYS A 3 -0.02 6.47 -0.26
C LYS A 3 -0.49 5.82 1.02
N TYR A 4 -0.96 4.60 0.89
CA TYR A 4 -1.51 3.82 1.98
C TYR A 4 -1.01 2.38 1.89
N LEU A 5 -0.94 1.71 3.03
CA LEU A 5 -0.60 0.30 3.15
C LEU A 5 -1.80 -0.42 3.80
N TYR A 6 -2.23 -1.56 3.25
CA TYR A 6 -3.33 -2.40 3.77
C TYR A 6 -4.76 -1.80 3.78
N SER A 7 -4.91 -0.52 4.09
CA SER A 7 -6.16 0.24 4.14
C SER A 7 -5.86 1.75 4.24
N PHE A 8 -6.89 2.60 4.20
CA PHE A 8 -6.74 4.04 4.44
C PHE A 8 -6.34 4.41 5.87
N GLU A 9 -6.28 3.41 6.76
CA GLU A 9 -5.81 3.55 8.14
C GLU A 9 -4.30 3.74 8.24
N PHE A 10 -3.50 3.25 7.28
CA PHE A 10 -2.03 3.29 7.37
C PHE A 10 -1.41 4.16 6.27
N PRO A 11 -1.38 5.50 6.46
CA PRO A 11 -0.72 6.40 5.52
C PRO A 11 0.79 6.20 5.51
N THR A 12 1.40 6.28 4.33
CA THR A 12 2.85 6.18 4.12
C THR A 12 3.37 7.36 3.31
N ASP A 13 4.69 7.57 3.34
CA ASP A 13 5.31 8.67 2.62
C ASP A 13 5.14 8.54 1.09
N PRO A 14 4.83 9.64 0.38
CA PRO A 14 4.63 9.63 -1.05
C PRO A 14 5.96 9.43 -1.79
N THR A 15 6.22 8.22 -2.28
CA THR A 15 7.43 7.93 -3.08
C THR A 15 7.28 8.17 -4.58
N TRP A 16 6.05 8.11 -5.12
CA TRP A 16 5.77 8.31 -6.55
C TRP A 16 4.74 9.41 -6.77
N LYS A 17 5.02 10.28 -7.74
CA LYS A 17 4.09 11.31 -8.21
C LYS A 17 3.59 10.88 -9.58
N ALA A 18 2.28 10.70 -9.72
CA ALA A 18 1.70 10.44 -11.04
C ALA A 18 2.05 11.59 -11.98
N THR A 19 2.43 11.23 -13.19
CA THR A 19 2.79 12.18 -14.24
C THR A 19 1.79 12.06 -15.38
N SER A 20 1.40 13.19 -15.95
CA SER A 20 0.54 13.25 -17.14
C SER A 20 1.34 13.72 -18.33
N HIS A 21 1.16 13.08 -19.48
CA HIS A 21 1.84 13.41 -20.73
C HIS A 21 0.84 13.45 -21.87
N ILE A 22 1.08 14.31 -22.84
CA ILE A 22 0.34 14.27 -24.11
C ILE A 22 0.85 13.05 -24.88
N TYR A 23 -0.07 12.19 -25.31
CA TYR A 23 0.26 11.01 -26.08
C TYR A 23 0.71 11.39 -27.51
N HIS A 24 1.83 10.82 -27.94
CA HIS A 24 2.35 10.90 -29.31
C HIS A 24 2.81 9.51 -29.78
N GLN A 25 3.08 9.35 -31.07
CA GLN A 25 3.51 8.06 -31.65
C GLN A 25 4.79 7.48 -31.00
N ASN A 26 5.61 8.33 -30.38
CA ASN A 26 6.85 7.93 -29.69
C ASN A 26 6.68 7.73 -28.17
N THR A 27 5.47 7.90 -27.63
CA THR A 27 5.21 7.69 -26.19
C THR A 27 5.38 6.21 -25.86
N ARG A 28 6.28 5.90 -24.91
CA ARG A 28 6.55 4.54 -24.43
C ARG A 28 6.11 4.39 -22.98
N TYR A 29 5.71 3.17 -22.60
CA TYR A 29 5.55 2.84 -21.19
C TYR A 29 6.91 2.86 -20.50
N MET A 30 7.02 3.56 -19.37
CA MET A 30 8.28 3.73 -18.66
C MET A 30 8.04 3.93 -17.17
N HIS A 31 8.88 3.31 -16.35
CA HIS A 31 8.79 3.31 -14.88
C HIS A 31 9.77 4.32 -14.25
N SER A 32 9.90 5.51 -14.87
CA SER A 32 10.78 6.57 -14.39
C SER A 32 10.16 7.95 -14.65
N ARG A 33 10.73 9.02 -14.08
CA ARG A 33 10.22 10.39 -14.23
C ARG A 33 10.20 10.78 -15.71
N GLN A 34 9.02 11.11 -16.21
CA GLN A 34 8.77 11.45 -17.61
C GLN A 34 8.59 12.96 -17.86
N THR A 35 8.23 13.74 -16.83
CA THR A 35 7.98 15.21 -16.91
C THR A 35 8.20 15.85 -15.53
N GLU A 36 8.41 17.17 -15.52
CA GLU A 36 8.42 18.00 -14.31
C GLU A 36 7.02 18.53 -13.94
N LEU A 37 6.04 18.40 -14.84
CA LEU A 37 4.65 18.79 -14.56
C LEU A 37 3.96 17.71 -13.70
N VAL A 38 3.76 18.04 -12.43
CA VAL A 38 3.05 17.18 -11.50
C VAL A 38 1.68 17.77 -11.19
N LEU A 39 0.65 16.96 -11.34
CA LEU A 39 -0.68 17.29 -10.84
C LEU A 39 -0.70 17.11 -9.31
N SER A 40 -0.99 18.20 -8.60
CA SER A 40 -1.24 18.17 -7.16
C SER A 40 -2.51 17.36 -6.88
N ASP A 41 -2.50 16.58 -5.79
CA ASP A 41 -3.61 15.73 -5.37
C ASP A 41 -4.16 14.74 -6.42
N THR A 42 -3.25 14.05 -7.12
CA THR A 42 -3.51 13.02 -8.16
C THR A 42 -4.22 11.73 -7.70
N GLY A 43 -4.94 11.77 -6.58
CA GLY A 43 -5.60 10.61 -5.99
C GLY A 43 -4.72 9.85 -4.99
N TRP A 44 -4.95 8.55 -4.89
CA TRP A 44 -4.34 7.67 -3.90
C TRP A 44 -3.79 6.38 -4.50
N HIS A 45 -2.76 5.84 -3.87
CA HIS A 45 -2.21 4.53 -4.14
C HIS A 45 -2.28 3.69 -2.86
N CYS A 46 -2.79 2.48 -2.96
CA CYS A 46 -2.94 1.59 -1.82
C CYS A 46 -2.21 0.28 -2.14
N SER A 47 -1.14 0.00 -1.38
CA SER A 47 -0.39 -1.25 -1.48
C SER A 47 -1.02 -2.30 -0.58
N PHE A 48 -1.23 -3.52 -1.11
CA PHE A 48 -1.80 -4.64 -0.36
C PHE A 48 -3.18 -4.34 0.25
N CYS A 49 -4.02 -3.56 -0.44
CA CYS A 49 -5.34 -3.18 0.07
C CYS A 49 -6.43 -4.12 -0.46
N PHE A 50 -6.31 -5.39 -0.11
CA PHE A 50 -7.19 -6.45 -0.57
C PHE A 50 -8.24 -6.80 0.47
N LYS A 51 -9.29 -7.50 0.02
CA LYS A 51 -10.41 -7.91 0.87
C LYS A 51 -10.14 -9.25 1.53
N HIS A 52 -9.45 -10.16 0.85
CA HIS A 52 -9.20 -11.53 1.29
C HIS A 52 -7.71 -11.78 1.55
N ILE A 53 -7.37 -12.61 2.53
CA ILE A 53 -5.97 -12.95 2.86
C ILE A 53 -5.29 -13.67 1.69
N SER A 54 -6.01 -14.50 0.94
CA SER A 54 -5.52 -15.17 -0.27
C SER A 54 -4.92 -14.21 -1.29
N GLU A 55 -5.53 -13.04 -1.49
CA GLU A 55 -5.03 -12.00 -2.42
C GLU A 55 -3.67 -11.42 -1.96
N PHE A 56 -3.43 -11.37 -0.64
CA PHE A 56 -2.12 -10.99 -0.10
C PHE A 56 -1.09 -12.07 -0.43
N VAL A 57 -1.42 -13.34 -0.17
CA VAL A 57 -0.55 -14.49 -0.45
C VAL A 57 -0.20 -14.54 -1.93
N ASP A 58 -1.17 -14.33 -2.82
CA ASP A 58 -0.96 -14.30 -4.27
C ASP A 58 -0.03 -13.16 -4.68
N LYS A 59 -0.27 -11.94 -4.16
CA LYS A 59 0.63 -10.81 -4.41
C LYS A 59 2.03 -11.05 -3.84
N MET A 60 2.16 -11.69 -2.68
CA MET A 60 3.45 -12.00 -2.07
C MET A 60 4.25 -13.02 -2.89
N LYS A 61 3.56 -13.98 -3.52
CA LYS A 61 4.16 -14.99 -4.41
C LYS A 61 4.40 -14.49 -5.84
N ALA A 62 3.80 -13.37 -6.22
CA ALA A 62 3.92 -12.81 -7.55
C ALA A 62 5.33 -12.28 -7.86
N TYR A 63 5.71 -12.31 -9.14
CA TYR A 63 7.07 -12.11 -9.66
C TYR A 63 7.89 -11.01 -8.98
N SER A 64 7.33 -9.81 -8.77
CA SER A 64 8.08 -8.67 -8.22
C SER A 64 8.39 -8.75 -6.71
N HIS A 65 7.82 -9.73 -6.00
CA HIS A 65 7.97 -9.89 -4.57
C HIS A 65 8.25 -11.33 -4.12
N ALA A 66 8.23 -12.30 -5.05
CA ALA A 66 8.41 -13.71 -4.75
C ALA A 66 9.74 -13.99 -4.03
N ASP A 67 10.79 -13.23 -4.34
CA ASP A 67 12.11 -13.29 -3.74
C ASP A 67 12.14 -12.86 -2.25
N ARG A 68 11.14 -12.08 -1.81
CA ARG A 68 10.99 -11.62 -0.43
C ARG A 68 10.38 -12.69 0.49
N VAL A 69 9.73 -13.71 -0.08
CA VAL A 69 9.16 -14.85 0.67
C VAL A 69 10.28 -15.83 1.04
N LYS A 70 11.02 -15.51 2.10
CA LYS A 70 12.16 -16.33 2.58
C LYS A 70 11.76 -17.48 3.51
N ASN A 71 10.60 -17.38 4.15
CA ASN A 71 10.07 -18.39 5.06
C ASN A 71 8.61 -18.71 4.70
N LYS A 72 8.20 -19.98 4.85
CA LYS A 72 6.80 -20.41 4.68
C LYS A 72 5.86 -19.67 5.63
N ASP A 73 6.37 -19.29 6.79
CA ASP A 73 5.63 -18.51 7.79
C ASP A 73 5.18 -17.14 7.30
N HIS A 74 5.86 -16.54 6.31
CA HIS A 74 5.40 -15.28 5.71
C HIS A 74 4.05 -15.45 4.99
N LEU A 75 3.70 -16.69 4.62
CA LEU A 75 2.48 -17.03 3.92
C LEU A 75 1.40 -17.57 4.86
N ASP A 76 1.65 -17.64 6.17
CA ASP A 76 0.66 -18.06 7.15
C ASP A 76 -0.44 -17.00 7.27
N HIS A 77 -1.69 -17.42 7.08
CA HIS A 77 -2.83 -16.50 7.02
C HIS A 77 -3.02 -15.73 8.33
N LYS A 78 -2.76 -16.38 9.47
CA LYS A 78 -2.90 -15.75 10.79
C LYS A 78 -1.82 -14.70 11.00
N LYS A 79 -0.56 -15.01 10.65
CA LYS A 79 0.54 -14.04 10.69
C LYS A 79 0.28 -12.86 9.76
N ILE A 80 -0.14 -13.09 8.52
CA ILE A 80 -0.50 -12.02 7.58
C ILE A 80 -1.60 -11.12 8.19
N GLN A 81 -2.65 -11.71 8.76
CA GLN A 81 -3.73 -10.98 9.40
C GLN A 81 -3.25 -10.11 10.57
N GLU A 82 -2.40 -10.66 11.44
CA GLU A 82 -1.80 -9.93 12.56
C GLU A 82 -0.96 -8.75 12.07
N LYS A 83 -0.08 -8.97 11.08
CA LYS A 83 0.75 -7.93 10.46
C LYS A 83 -0.08 -6.81 9.83
N ILE A 84 -1.14 -7.15 9.10
CA ILE A 84 -2.09 -6.18 8.53
C ILE A 84 -2.71 -5.32 9.62
N CYS A 85 -3.21 -5.94 10.69
CA CYS A 85 -3.86 -5.23 11.80
C CYS A 85 -2.90 -4.37 12.61
N ASN A 86 -1.61 -4.71 12.65
CA ASN A 86 -0.61 -3.92 13.36
C ASN A 86 0.01 -2.82 12.48
N GLY A 87 -0.08 -2.94 11.15
CA GLY A 87 0.64 -2.06 10.22
C GLY A 87 2.10 -2.45 10.04
N ASP A 88 2.45 -3.71 10.31
CA ASP A 88 3.82 -4.23 10.23
C ASP A 88 4.20 -4.66 8.80
N ASP A 89 5.50 -4.78 8.53
CA ASP A 89 5.99 -5.36 7.27
C ASP A 89 5.65 -6.86 7.14
N LEU A 90 5.14 -7.27 5.98
CA LEU A 90 4.72 -8.67 5.70
C LEU A 90 5.91 -9.65 5.59
N TYR A 91 7.12 -9.15 5.36
CA TYR A 91 8.31 -9.96 5.09
C TYR A 91 9.36 -9.86 6.21
N ASP A 92 9.05 -9.16 7.30
CA ASP A 92 9.96 -8.84 8.40
C ASP A 92 11.25 -8.14 7.92
N MET A 93 11.13 -7.30 6.89
CA MET A 93 12.25 -6.55 6.31
C MET A 93 12.38 -5.15 6.90
N LEU A 94 13.60 -4.61 6.82
CA LEU A 94 13.84 -3.20 7.13
C LEU A 94 13.32 -2.30 5.99
N PRO A 95 12.94 -1.05 6.28
CA PRO A 95 12.58 -0.07 5.27
C PRO A 95 13.71 0.14 4.24
N GLU A 96 13.35 0.18 2.95
CA GLU A 96 14.29 0.47 1.86
C GLU A 96 14.52 1.99 1.72
N GLU A 97 15.41 2.54 2.55
CA GLU A 97 15.67 3.99 2.62
C GLU A 97 17.13 4.35 2.32
N TYR A 98 17.34 5.58 1.81
CA TYR A 98 18.66 6.05 1.37
C TYR A 98 19.46 6.80 2.45
N THR A 99 18.83 7.13 3.59
CA THR A 99 19.50 7.79 4.72
C THR A 99 19.20 7.07 6.03
N PHE A 100 20.15 7.09 6.98
CA PHE A 100 19.93 6.51 8.31
C PHE A 100 18.79 7.20 9.07
N LYS A 101 18.61 8.51 8.87
CA LYS A 101 17.53 9.27 9.50
C LYS A 101 16.17 8.76 9.04
N ASP A 102 16.00 8.57 7.73
CA ASP A 102 14.74 8.09 7.15
C ASP A 102 14.51 6.62 7.48
N LEU A 103 15.58 5.81 7.45
CA LEU A 103 15.53 4.41 7.87
C LEU A 103 15.00 4.28 9.30
N ILE A 104 15.63 4.95 10.27
CA ILE A 104 15.24 4.92 11.69
C ILE A 104 13.83 5.50 11.87
N GLY A 105 13.51 6.60 11.18
CA GLY A 105 12.20 7.24 11.25
C GLY A 105 11.06 6.37 10.73
N LYS A 106 11.36 5.39 9.87
CA LYS A 106 10.40 4.45 9.28
C LYS A 106 10.49 3.04 9.88
N MET A 107 11.35 2.81 10.86
CA MET A 107 11.40 1.52 11.55
C MET A 107 10.13 1.29 12.36
N GLY A 108 9.65 0.04 12.35
CA GLY A 108 8.46 -0.38 13.08
C GLY A 108 7.19 -0.30 12.25
N SER A 109 6.05 -0.34 12.93
CA SER A 109 4.73 -0.36 12.30
C SER A 109 4.35 1.00 11.73
N VAL A 110 3.63 1.00 10.60
CA VAL A 110 3.07 2.21 10.02
C VAL A 110 2.06 2.83 10.99
N PRO A 111 2.13 4.13 11.30
CA PRO A 111 1.20 4.78 12.22
C PRO A 111 -0.22 4.77 11.67
N ARG A 112 -1.18 4.59 12.58
CA ARG A 112 -2.60 4.59 12.26
C ARG A 112 -3.16 6.00 12.11
N SER A 113 -4.14 6.16 11.23
CA SER A 113 -4.89 7.40 10.98
C SER A 113 -6.37 7.09 10.85
N ALA A 114 -7.21 7.86 11.54
CA ALA A 114 -8.68 7.80 11.42
C ALA A 114 -9.23 8.83 10.41
N SER A 115 -8.36 9.46 9.60
CA SER A 115 -8.76 10.54 8.71
C SER A 115 -9.48 10.02 7.46
N ALA A 116 -10.69 10.53 7.23
CA ALA A 116 -11.44 10.31 5.98
C ALA A 116 -11.22 11.43 4.95
N VAL A 117 -10.36 12.41 5.23
CA VAL A 117 -10.17 13.58 4.37
C VAL A 117 -9.48 13.15 3.06
N HIS A 118 -10.04 13.56 1.92
CA HIS A 118 -9.61 13.20 0.56
C HIS A 118 -9.81 11.73 0.18
N LEU A 119 -10.67 11.00 0.89
CA LEU A 119 -11.15 9.70 0.43
C LEU A 119 -12.33 9.87 -0.54
N PRO A 120 -12.51 8.98 -1.53
CA PRO A 120 -13.65 9.05 -2.44
C PRO A 120 -14.99 8.98 -1.70
N THR A 121 -15.92 9.89 -2.02
CA THR A 121 -17.25 9.93 -1.40
C THR A 121 -17.97 8.58 -1.48
N TYR A 122 -17.90 7.90 -2.64
CA TYR A 122 -18.50 6.59 -2.84
C TYR A 122 -18.00 5.54 -1.84
N LEU A 123 -16.74 5.62 -1.43
CA LEU A 123 -16.19 4.72 -0.43
C LEU A 123 -16.79 4.96 0.96
N ILE A 124 -16.99 6.23 1.31
CA ILE A 124 -17.59 6.65 2.58
C ILE A 124 -19.07 6.28 2.63
N GLU A 125 -19.82 6.54 1.56
CA GLU A 125 -21.24 6.19 1.43
C GLU A 125 -21.49 4.68 1.48
N ASN A 126 -20.49 3.87 1.08
CA ASN A 126 -20.56 2.42 1.05
C ASN A 126 -19.63 1.78 2.11
N ALA A 127 -19.50 2.41 3.28
CA ALA A 127 -18.57 2.02 4.32
C ALA A 127 -18.65 0.54 4.73
N GLU A 128 -19.84 -0.04 4.82
CA GLU A 128 -20.01 -1.47 5.15
C GLU A 128 -19.40 -2.40 4.09
N LYS A 129 -19.58 -2.07 2.81
CA LYS A 129 -19.01 -2.84 1.69
C LYS A 129 -17.49 -2.74 1.65
N PHE A 130 -16.96 -1.56 1.94
CA PHE A 130 -15.54 -1.26 1.90
C PHE A 130 -14.90 -1.18 3.28
N LYS A 131 -15.51 -1.81 4.30
CA LYS A 131 -15.06 -1.71 5.69
C LYS A 131 -13.59 -2.11 5.83
N PHE A 132 -13.14 -3.06 5.02
CA PHE A 132 -11.76 -3.53 4.98
C PHE A 132 -10.76 -2.40 4.64
N LEU A 133 -11.16 -1.40 3.86
CA LEU A 133 -10.34 -0.24 3.52
C LEU A 133 -10.40 0.88 4.56
N LEU A 134 -11.31 0.81 5.54
CA LEU A 134 -11.57 1.87 6.50
C LEU A 134 -10.96 1.58 7.88
N PRO A 135 -10.70 2.62 8.71
CA PRO A 135 -10.16 2.46 10.05
C PRO A 135 -10.95 1.47 10.90
N GLY A 136 -10.25 0.56 11.58
CA GLY A 136 -10.84 -0.46 12.45
C GLY A 136 -11.34 -1.70 11.72
N GLY A 137 -11.40 -1.68 10.39
CA GLY A 137 -11.82 -2.82 9.59
C GLY A 137 -10.69 -3.77 9.20
N CYS A 138 -9.66 -3.98 10.03
CA CYS A 138 -8.44 -4.70 9.62
C CYS A 138 -8.62 -6.21 9.37
N LEU A 139 -9.67 -6.84 9.91
CA LEU A 139 -9.94 -8.27 9.70
C LEU A 139 -10.32 -8.56 8.24
N ARG A 140 -9.78 -9.66 7.72
CA ARG A 140 -9.94 -10.14 6.34
C ARG A 140 -10.39 -11.60 6.38
N PRO A 141 -11.47 -11.95 5.66
CA PRO A 141 -11.77 -13.37 5.43
C PRO A 141 -10.61 -14.08 4.68
N PRO A 142 -10.47 -15.40 4.86
CA PRO A 142 -9.38 -16.16 4.23
C PRO A 142 -9.52 -16.26 2.70
N GLU A 143 -10.75 -16.40 2.19
CA GLU A 143 -11.13 -16.51 0.77
C GLU A 143 -12.30 -15.60 0.42
#